data_AF-A0A087AFH4-F1
#
_entry.id   AF-A0A087AFH4-F1
#
_cell.length_a   1.000
_cell.length_b   1.000
_cell.length_c   1.000
_cell.angle_alpha   90.00
_cell.angle_beta   90.00
_cell.angle_gamma   90.00
#
_symmetry.space_group_name_H-M   'P 1'
#
loop_
_entity.id
_entity.type
_entity.pdbx_description
1 polymer ?
#
loop_
_entity_poly.entity_id
_entity_poly.type
_entity_poly.pdbx_seq_one_letter_code
_entity_poly.pdbx_strand_id
1 'polypeptide(L)'
;MDEENTKTEPDMGNVEETTESKATPDNGMDELAHWKAMARKHEDRAKASYKDLQDANKQLEAANEKNTELQSSLDAANMTIARMEIKQEHPQITDDMIQKLAPTGLNAEQLKEWAKTAAGFFPSSNPEETPTNETEEPQPPKKAPSLSDVARASHNMEGRYIGAGGTAEDGEKLAAQYLAKFRRNLQRNGDDK
;
A
#
# COMPACT_ATOMS: atom_id res chain seq x y z
N MET A 1 -42.48 34.59 1.90
CA MET A 1 -42.57 33.23 2.48
C MET A 1 -42.93 32.40 1.29
N ASP A 2 -41.92 31.88 0.62
CA ASP A 2 -42.06 31.24 -0.68
C ASP A 2 -41.20 29.98 -0.62
N GLU A 3 -41.86 28.87 -0.30
CA GLU A 3 -41.30 27.54 -0.37
C GLU A 3 -41.53 27.01 -1.79
N GLU A 4 -40.50 26.98 -2.63
CA GLU A 4 -40.49 26.19 -3.87
C GLU A 4 -39.58 24.97 -3.69
N ASN A 5 -40.24 23.83 -3.56
CA ASN A 5 -39.66 22.50 -3.43
C ASN A 5 -39.32 21.95 -4.82
N THR A 6 -38.05 22.07 -5.25
CA THR A 6 -37.59 21.50 -6.52
C THR A 6 -37.19 20.03 -6.35
N LYS A 7 -38.18 19.15 -6.52
CA LYS A 7 -37.95 17.71 -6.73
C LYS A 7 -37.65 17.48 -8.21
N THR A 8 -36.38 17.39 -8.56
CA THR A 8 -35.90 17.03 -9.90
C THR A 8 -36.13 15.53 -10.13
N GLU A 9 -37.07 15.19 -11.02
CA GLU A 9 -37.21 13.86 -11.61
C GLU A 9 -36.04 13.58 -12.57
N PRO A 10 -35.52 12.34 -12.64
CA PRO A 10 -34.60 11.97 -13.71
C PRO A 10 -35.35 11.73 -15.02
N ASP A 11 -35.00 12.59 -15.98
CA ASP A 11 -35.32 12.55 -17.41
C ASP A 11 -35.05 11.18 -18.05
N MET A 12 -36.13 10.48 -18.44
CA MET A 12 -36.08 9.25 -19.24
C MET A 12 -36.25 9.61 -20.72
N GLY A 13 -35.24 10.28 -21.27
CA GLY A 13 -35.10 10.50 -22.70
C GLY A 13 -34.67 9.22 -23.41
N ASN A 14 -35.57 8.61 -24.18
CA ASN A 14 -35.42 8.33 -25.62
C ASN A 14 -36.55 7.39 -26.06
N VAL A 15 -37.61 7.95 -26.63
CA VAL A 15 -38.70 7.21 -27.26
C VAL A 15 -38.28 6.91 -28.71
N GLU A 16 -37.64 5.76 -28.93
CA GLU A 16 -37.61 5.14 -30.25
C GLU A 16 -38.92 4.40 -30.47
N GLU A 17 -39.77 5.02 -31.28
CA GLU A 17 -41.03 4.50 -31.78
C GLU A 17 -40.78 3.24 -32.63
N THR A 18 -40.73 2.08 -31.97
CA THR A 18 -40.83 0.79 -32.66
C THR A 18 -42.31 0.43 -32.73
N THR A 19 -42.86 0.53 -33.94
CA THR A 19 -44.21 0.08 -34.28
C THR A 19 -44.32 -1.44 -34.19
N GLU A 20 -44.37 -1.98 -32.96
CA GLU A 20 -44.66 -3.39 -32.76
C GLU A 20 -46.16 -3.64 -32.90
N SER A 21 -46.47 -4.19 -34.07
CA SER A 21 -47.76 -4.76 -34.42
C SER A 21 -48.20 -5.76 -33.35
N LYS A 22 -49.42 -5.54 -32.86
CA LYS A 22 -50.27 -6.48 -32.14
C LYS A 22 -50.08 -7.94 -32.61
N ALA A 23 -49.31 -8.72 -31.84
CA ALA A 23 -49.45 -10.16 -31.78
C ALA A 23 -50.00 -10.49 -30.39
N THR A 24 -51.30 -10.72 -30.31
CA THR A 24 -51.89 -11.38 -29.14
C THR A 24 -51.49 -12.85 -29.25
N PRO A 25 -50.81 -13.46 -28.27
CA PRO A 25 -50.67 -14.90 -28.26
C PRO A 25 -52.02 -15.48 -27.85
N ASP A 26 -52.89 -15.69 -28.83
CA ASP A 26 -54.08 -16.53 -28.68
C ASP A 26 -53.61 -17.98 -28.59
N ASN A 27 -53.03 -18.35 -27.44
CA ASN A 27 -52.72 -19.71 -26.98
C ASN A 27 -52.17 -19.62 -25.55
N GLY A 28 -53.03 -19.76 -24.53
CA GLY A 28 -52.62 -19.76 -23.11
C GLY A 28 -51.57 -20.81 -22.72
N MET A 29 -51.28 -21.77 -23.61
CA MET A 29 -50.19 -22.74 -23.44
C MET A 29 -48.80 -22.13 -23.71
N ASP A 30 -48.68 -21.18 -24.64
CA ASP A 30 -47.42 -20.50 -24.96
C ASP A 30 -47.03 -19.49 -23.88
N GLU A 31 -48.01 -18.81 -23.29
CA GLU A 31 -47.78 -17.89 -22.17
C GLU A 31 -47.36 -18.63 -20.89
N LEU A 32 -47.98 -19.78 -20.58
CA LEU A 32 -47.55 -20.62 -19.46
C LEU A 32 -46.13 -21.16 -19.65
N ALA A 33 -45.76 -21.53 -20.88
CA ALA A 33 -44.41 -21.93 -21.21
C ALA A 33 -43.40 -20.77 -21.04
N HIS A 34 -43.79 -19.55 -21.45
CA HIS A 34 -43.00 -18.34 -21.26
C HIS A 34 -42.72 -18.05 -19.78
N TRP A 35 -43.75 -18.03 -18.93
CA TRP A 35 -43.59 -17.77 -17.49
C TRP A 35 -42.78 -18.88 -16.78
N LYS A 36 -42.96 -20.16 -17.16
CA LYS A 36 -42.14 -21.26 -16.62
C LYS A 36 -40.67 -21.13 -17.03
N ALA A 37 -40.39 -20.71 -18.26
CA ALA A 37 -39.03 -20.48 -18.73
C ALA A 37 -38.40 -19.30 -17.97
N MET A 38 -39.14 -18.22 -17.75
CA MET A 38 -38.69 -17.10 -16.93
C MET A 38 -38.41 -17.52 -15.49
N ALA A 39 -39.32 -18.27 -14.84
CA ALA A 39 -39.12 -18.76 -13.47
C ALA A 39 -37.83 -19.58 -13.33
N ARG A 40 -37.53 -20.48 -14.28
CA ARG A 40 -36.27 -21.24 -14.30
C ARG A 40 -35.05 -20.33 -14.45
N LYS A 41 -35.11 -19.35 -15.36
CA LYS A 41 -34.02 -18.36 -15.52
C LYS A 41 -33.78 -17.57 -14.22
N HIS A 42 -34.85 -17.17 -13.52
CA HIS A 42 -34.75 -16.49 -12.25
C HIS A 42 -34.16 -17.38 -11.15
N GLU A 43 -34.56 -18.65 -11.09
CA GLU A 43 -33.99 -19.62 -10.15
C GLU A 43 -32.49 -19.84 -10.39
N ASP A 44 -32.09 -20.04 -11.64
CA ASP A 44 -30.69 -20.23 -12.02
C ASP A 44 -29.86 -18.97 -11.72
N ARG A 45 -30.40 -17.78 -12.02
CA ARG A 45 -29.77 -16.50 -11.68
C ARG A 45 -29.63 -16.31 -10.17
N ALA A 46 -30.64 -16.67 -9.39
CA ALA A 46 -30.57 -16.60 -7.94
C ALA A 46 -29.47 -17.51 -7.40
N LYS A 47 -29.41 -18.77 -7.86
CA LYS A 47 -28.34 -19.71 -7.48
C LYS A 47 -26.95 -19.19 -7.82
N ALA A 48 -26.77 -18.64 -9.03
CA ALA A 48 -25.52 -18.01 -9.44
C ALA A 48 -25.16 -16.84 -8.51
N SER A 49 -26.10 -15.93 -8.24
CA SER A 49 -25.86 -14.79 -7.35
C SER A 49 -25.50 -15.20 -5.92
N TYR A 50 -26.11 -16.28 -5.39
CA TYR A 50 -25.75 -16.79 -4.06
C TYR A 50 -24.33 -17.33 -4.03
N LYS A 51 -23.90 -18.02 -5.10
CA LYS A 51 -22.53 -18.49 -5.22
C LYS A 51 -21.54 -17.33 -5.33
N ASP A 52 -21.86 -16.33 -6.14
CA ASP A 52 -21.03 -15.13 -6.30
C ASP A 52 -20.88 -14.39 -4.97
N LEU A 53 -21.96 -14.27 -4.18
CA LEU A 53 -21.92 -13.68 -2.83
C LEU A 53 -21.07 -14.51 -1.86
N GLN A 54 -21.15 -15.83 -1.91
CA GLN A 54 -20.29 -16.69 -1.08
C GLN A 54 -18.82 -16.54 -1.44
N ASP A 55 -18.50 -16.48 -2.73
CA ASP A 55 -17.12 -16.34 -3.18
C ASP A 55 -16.57 -14.93 -2.90
N ALA A 56 -17.41 -13.89 -3.00
CA ALA A 56 -17.07 -12.53 -2.57
C ALA A 56 -16.80 -12.45 -1.06
N ASN A 57 -17.62 -13.10 -0.23
CA ASN A 57 -17.41 -13.14 1.21
C ASN A 57 -16.09 -13.85 1.58
N LYS A 58 -15.77 -14.97 0.93
CA LYS A 58 -14.47 -15.64 1.14
C LYS A 58 -13.28 -14.75 0.76
N GLN A 59 -13.40 -13.99 -0.33
CA GLN A 59 -12.36 -13.05 -0.73
C GLN A 59 -12.21 -11.90 0.28
N LEU A 60 -13.33 -11.42 0.85
CA LEU A 60 -13.32 -10.40 1.89
C LEU A 60 -12.64 -10.92 3.17
N GLU A 61 -12.95 -12.15 3.59
CA GLU A 61 -12.31 -12.81 4.73
C GLU A 61 -10.80 -12.94 4.53
N ALA A 62 -10.36 -13.46 3.37
CA ALA A 62 -8.95 -13.58 3.03
C ALA A 62 -8.23 -12.22 2.97
N ALA A 63 -8.91 -11.18 2.47
CA ALA A 63 -8.36 -9.83 2.45
C ALA A 63 -8.22 -9.24 3.86
N ASN A 64 -9.18 -9.50 4.75
CA ASN A 64 -9.12 -9.07 6.14
C ASN A 64 -7.98 -9.75 6.88
N GLU A 65 -7.80 -11.05 6.73
CA GLU A 65 -6.66 -11.79 7.30
C GLU A 65 -5.33 -11.19 6.86
N LYS A 66 -5.16 -10.95 5.56
CA LYS A 66 -3.95 -10.31 5.02
C LYS A 66 -3.74 -8.90 5.57
N ASN A 67 -4.79 -8.10 5.73
CA ASN A 67 -4.68 -6.78 6.34
C ASN A 67 -4.23 -6.86 7.80
N THR A 68 -4.73 -7.83 8.57
CA THR A 68 -4.28 -8.02 9.95
C THR A 68 -2.81 -8.40 10.05
N GLU A 69 -2.33 -9.28 9.14
CA GLU A 69 -0.92 -9.65 9.06
C GLU A 69 -0.04 -8.44 8.70
N LEU A 70 -0.44 -7.68 7.69
CA LEU A 70 0.28 -6.47 7.26
C LEU A 70 0.32 -5.42 8.38
N GLN A 71 -0.79 -5.22 9.09
CA GLN A 71 -0.85 -4.29 10.22
C GLN A 71 0.11 -4.73 11.34
N SER A 72 0.13 -6.02 11.68
CA SER A 72 1.07 -6.56 12.68
C SER A 72 2.52 -6.37 12.24
N SER A 73 2.84 -6.55 10.96
CA SER A 73 4.19 -6.31 10.43
C SER A 73 4.57 -4.83 10.48
N LEU A 74 3.62 -3.94 10.20
CA LEU A 74 3.82 -2.50 10.24
C LEU A 74 4.06 -2.02 11.68
N ASP A 75 3.29 -2.54 12.64
CA ASP A 75 3.47 -2.21 14.06
C ASP A 75 4.85 -2.68 14.57
N ALA A 76 5.29 -3.88 14.17
CA ALA A 76 6.62 -4.39 14.52
C ALA A 76 7.76 -3.55 13.90
N ALA A 77 7.61 -3.11 12.64
CA ALA A 77 8.56 -2.23 11.98
C ALA A 77 8.63 -0.87 12.67
N ASN A 78 7.49 -0.27 12.99
CA ASN A 78 7.40 1.01 13.70
C ASN A 78 8.05 0.94 15.09
N MET A 79 7.84 -0.15 15.83
CA MET A 79 8.53 -0.37 17.11
C MET A 79 10.05 -0.43 16.96
N THR A 80 10.54 -1.06 15.88
CA THR A 80 11.97 -1.13 15.59
C THR A 80 12.54 0.25 15.26
N ILE A 81 11.85 1.02 14.43
CA ILE A 81 12.21 2.40 14.09
C ILE A 81 12.24 3.27 15.35
N ALA A 82 11.20 3.21 16.18
CA ALA A 82 11.16 3.96 17.44
C ALA A 82 12.35 3.64 18.34
N ARG A 83 12.75 2.37 18.48
CA ARG A 83 13.96 2.00 19.24
C ARG A 83 15.23 2.59 18.65
N MET A 84 15.35 2.64 17.33
CA MET A 84 16.50 3.26 16.65
C MET A 84 16.54 4.77 16.88
N GLU A 85 15.40 5.45 16.72
CA GLU A 85 15.26 6.89 16.96
C GLU A 85 15.58 7.24 18.41
N ILE A 86 15.08 6.47 19.38
CA ILE A 86 15.38 6.65 20.81
C ILE A 86 16.88 6.53 21.06
N LYS A 87 17.55 5.52 20.50
CA LYS A 87 19.02 5.36 20.66
C LYS A 87 19.79 6.51 20.03
N GLN A 88 19.26 7.11 18.96
CA GLN A 88 19.88 8.24 18.28
C GLN A 88 19.69 9.56 19.04
N GLU A 89 18.47 9.83 19.53
CA GLU A 89 18.13 11.06 20.26
C GLU A 89 18.57 11.02 21.73
N HIS A 90 18.57 9.83 22.33
CA HIS A 90 18.89 9.59 23.73
C HIS A 90 19.89 8.43 23.87
N PRO A 91 21.17 8.62 23.51
CA PRO A 91 22.19 7.56 23.56
C PRO A 91 22.38 6.93 24.95
N GLN A 92 22.03 7.65 26.01
CA GLN A 92 22.04 7.13 27.38
C GLN A 92 20.97 6.05 27.64
N ILE A 93 19.94 5.97 26.80
CA ILE A 93 18.89 4.93 26.87
C ILE A 93 19.31 3.76 25.99
N THR A 94 19.74 2.68 26.63
CA THR A 94 20.10 1.43 25.94
C THR A 94 18.87 0.55 25.70
N ASP A 95 18.99 -0.41 24.76
CA ASP A 95 17.91 -1.38 24.49
C ASP A 95 17.57 -2.23 25.73
N ASP A 96 18.58 -2.50 26.56
CA ASP A 96 18.45 -3.21 27.84
C ASP A 96 17.58 -2.42 28.83
N MET A 97 17.71 -1.09 28.85
CA MET A 97 16.87 -0.21 29.66
C MET A 97 15.46 -0.15 29.11
N ILE A 98 15.30 -0.07 27.78
CA ILE A 98 13.99 -0.16 27.14
C ILE A 98 13.30 -1.47 27.53
N GLN A 99 13.99 -2.60 27.46
CA GLN A 99 13.40 -3.91 27.78
C GLN A 99 13.02 -4.09 29.25
N LYS A 100 13.79 -3.50 30.18
CA LYS A 100 13.59 -3.67 31.63
C LYS A 100 12.69 -2.61 32.27
N LEU A 101 12.67 -1.40 31.72
CA LEU A 101 12.04 -0.24 32.36
C LEU A 101 10.87 0.34 31.56
N ALA A 102 10.77 0.06 30.25
CA ALA A 102 9.64 0.54 29.48
C ALA A 102 8.36 -0.22 29.88
N PRO A 103 7.24 0.48 30.10
CA PRO A 103 5.94 -0.14 30.28
C PRO A 103 5.60 -1.14 29.16
N THR A 104 4.96 -2.25 29.52
CA THR A 104 4.49 -3.24 28.56
C THR A 104 3.30 -2.70 27.76
N GLY A 105 3.23 -3.03 26.47
CA GLY A 105 2.09 -2.68 25.62
C GLY A 105 2.09 -1.25 25.05
N LEU A 106 3.22 -0.54 25.14
CA LEU A 106 3.39 0.74 24.46
C LEU A 106 3.43 0.55 22.95
N ASN A 107 2.75 1.44 22.23
CA ASN A 107 2.97 1.61 20.79
C ASN A 107 4.26 2.42 20.52
N ALA A 108 4.63 2.54 19.24
CA ALA A 108 5.89 3.16 18.84
C ALA A 108 6.02 4.62 19.30
N GLU A 109 4.94 5.40 19.24
CA GLU A 109 4.93 6.81 19.65
C GLU A 109 5.00 6.97 21.16
N GLN A 110 4.23 6.16 21.90
CA GLN A 110 4.27 6.13 23.36
C GLN A 110 5.64 5.69 23.88
N LEU A 111 6.34 4.81 23.16
CA LEU A 111 7.70 4.42 23.48
C LEU A 111 8.68 5.60 23.38
N LYS A 112 8.53 6.45 22.35
CA LYS A 112 9.34 7.67 22.19
C LYS A 112 9.04 8.69 23.28
N GLU A 113 7.77 8.90 23.62
CA GLU A 113 7.38 9.78 24.72
C GLU A 113 7.94 9.32 26.07
N TRP A 114 7.83 8.01 26.35
CA TRP A 114 8.44 7.42 27.54
C TRP A 114 9.95 7.67 27.55
N ALA A 115 10.64 7.46 26.43
CA ALA A 115 12.08 7.67 26.35
C ALA A 115 12.48 9.13 26.62
N LYS A 116 11.72 10.11 26.12
CA LYS A 116 11.94 11.53 26.41
C LYS A 116 11.87 11.83 27.91
N THR A 117 10.90 11.24 28.60
CA THR A 117 10.80 11.39 30.07
C THR A 117 11.92 10.66 30.80
N ALA A 118 12.25 9.44 30.37
CA ALA A 118 13.31 8.61 30.96
C ALA A 118 14.70 9.26 30.81
N ALA A 119 14.95 9.92 29.68
CA ALA A 119 16.22 10.57 29.37
C ALA A 119 16.62 11.63 30.40
N GLY A 120 15.66 12.29 31.05
CA GLY A 120 15.91 13.26 32.12
C GLY A 120 16.42 12.65 33.43
N PHE A 121 16.23 11.34 33.64
CA PHE A 121 16.68 10.63 34.84
C PHE A 121 18.08 10.02 34.69
N PHE A 122 18.56 9.86 33.45
CA PHE A 122 19.86 9.28 33.17
C PHE A 122 20.82 10.37 32.69
N PRO A 123 21.96 10.58 33.38
CA PRO A 123 22.94 11.55 32.92
C PRO A 123 23.42 11.14 31.53
N SER A 124 23.38 12.09 30.59
CA SER A 124 23.91 11.87 29.24
C SER A 124 25.38 11.50 29.38
N SER A 125 25.76 10.32 28.91
CA SER A 125 27.14 9.84 28.95
C SER A 125 28.05 10.54 27.92
N ASN A 126 27.65 11.72 27.42
CA ASN A 126 28.47 12.54 26.57
C ASN A 126 29.37 13.42 27.47
N PRO A 127 30.70 13.26 27.43
CA PRO A 127 31.58 14.23 28.08
C PRO A 127 31.39 15.58 27.37
N GLU A 128 30.88 16.55 28.14
CA GLU A 128 31.26 17.95 28.09
C GLU A 128 31.35 18.60 26.70
N GLU A 129 30.30 19.34 26.31
CA GLU A 129 30.48 20.51 25.45
C GLU A 129 31.36 21.53 26.19
N THR A 130 32.69 21.35 26.11
CA THR A 130 33.63 22.42 26.40
C THR A 130 33.64 23.41 25.24
N PRO A 131 33.49 24.73 25.45
CA PRO A 131 33.68 25.70 24.39
C PRO A 131 35.17 25.89 24.16
N THR A 132 35.78 25.10 23.27
CA THR A 132 37.15 25.35 22.80
C THR A 132 37.11 26.24 21.56
N ASN A 133 37.46 27.50 21.79
CA ASN A 133 37.87 28.44 20.75
C ASN A 133 39.26 28.07 20.21
N GLU A 134 39.42 28.28 18.91
CA GLU A 134 40.65 28.42 18.11
C GLU A 134 41.51 27.20 17.70
N THR A 135 41.32 26.87 16.41
CA THR A 135 42.34 26.84 15.35
C THR A 135 43.35 25.69 15.32
N GLU A 136 42.99 24.65 14.56
CA GLU A 136 43.96 23.87 13.78
C GLU A 136 43.42 23.72 12.33
N GLU A 137 44.29 24.00 11.36
CA GLU A 137 44.00 24.14 9.94
C GLU A 137 43.53 22.81 9.31
N PRO A 138 42.41 22.78 8.58
CA PRO A 138 41.75 21.54 8.19
C PRO A 138 42.41 20.89 6.97
N GLN A 139 42.87 19.65 7.11
CA GLN A 139 43.04 18.79 5.94
C GLN A 139 41.67 18.60 5.27
N PRO A 140 41.52 18.80 3.95
CA PRO A 140 40.21 18.67 3.32
C PRO A 140 39.76 17.21 3.41
N PRO A 141 38.66 16.89 4.12
CA PRO A 141 38.06 15.58 4.00
C PRO A 141 37.66 15.39 2.54
N LYS A 142 37.96 14.22 1.97
CA LYS A 142 37.51 13.85 0.62
C LYS A 142 36.00 14.10 0.58
N LYS A 143 35.57 15.15 -0.14
CA LYS A 143 34.17 15.56 -0.21
C LYS A 143 33.33 14.34 -0.59
N ALA A 144 32.42 13.94 0.30
CA ALA A 144 31.31 13.10 -0.10
C ALA A 144 30.58 13.82 -1.25
N PRO A 145 30.12 13.10 -2.29
CA PRO A 145 29.37 13.71 -3.37
C PRO A 145 28.18 14.45 -2.75
N SER A 146 28.01 15.72 -3.14
CA SER A 146 26.89 16.51 -2.67
C SER A 146 25.57 15.87 -3.13
N LEU A 147 24.45 16.18 -2.46
CA LEU A 147 23.12 15.76 -2.93
C LEU A 147 22.88 16.12 -4.40
N SER A 148 23.43 17.25 -4.85
CA SER A 148 23.45 17.66 -6.26
C SER A 148 24.28 16.74 -7.17
N ASP A 149 25.42 16.21 -6.71
CA ASP A 149 26.23 15.26 -7.46
C ASP A 149 25.54 13.89 -7.58
N VAL A 150 24.87 13.44 -6.50
CA VAL A 150 24.08 12.20 -6.47
C VAL A 150 22.83 12.32 -7.36
N ALA A 151 22.14 13.46 -7.31
CA ALA A 151 20.98 13.72 -8.15
C ALA A 151 21.35 13.75 -9.64
N ARG A 152 22.50 14.34 -9.99
CA ARG A 152 22.98 14.40 -11.38
C ARG A 152 23.43 13.03 -11.90
N ALA A 153 23.98 12.18 -11.04
CA ALA A 153 24.28 10.79 -11.37
C ALA A 153 23.01 9.93 -11.55
N SER A 154 21.87 10.35 -11.01
CA SER A 154 20.61 9.62 -11.06
C SER A 154 19.72 10.00 -12.25
N HIS A 155 20.11 11.00 -13.06
CA HIS A 155 19.34 11.44 -14.23
C HIS A 155 20.17 11.33 -15.51
N ASN A 156 19.52 10.96 -16.62
CA ASN A 156 20.13 10.99 -17.95
C ASN A 156 20.30 12.43 -18.46
N MET A 157 20.93 12.62 -19.63
CA MET A 157 21.17 13.92 -20.26
C MET A 157 19.89 14.74 -20.56
N GLU A 158 18.70 14.14 -20.40
CA GLU A 158 17.39 14.75 -20.59
C GLU A 158 16.66 15.01 -19.26
N GLY A 159 17.33 14.85 -18.11
CA GLY A 159 16.73 15.08 -16.80
C GLY A 159 15.73 14.02 -16.37
N ARG A 160 15.80 12.79 -16.92
CA ARG A 160 14.95 11.66 -16.51
C ARG A 160 15.72 10.67 -15.65
N TYR A 161 15.06 10.15 -14.61
CA TYR A 161 15.65 9.21 -13.67
C TYR A 161 16.16 7.94 -14.40
N ILE A 162 17.42 7.56 -14.16
CA ILE A 162 18.03 6.36 -14.77
C ILE A 162 17.27 5.13 -14.26
N GLY A 163 16.53 4.47 -15.15
CA GLY A 163 15.71 3.29 -14.85
C GLY A 163 14.19 3.52 -14.96
N ALA A 164 13.73 4.76 -15.11
CA ALA A 164 12.34 5.03 -15.44
C ALA A 164 12.12 4.75 -16.94
N GLY A 165 11.57 3.58 -17.26
CA GLY A 165 11.04 3.31 -18.60
C GLY A 165 10.00 4.37 -18.95
N GLY A 166 10.20 5.08 -20.06
CA GLY A 166 9.37 6.24 -20.43
C GLY A 166 7.93 5.88 -20.82
N THR A 167 7.61 4.59 -20.86
CA THR A 167 6.29 4.03 -21.17
C THR A 167 6.12 2.68 -20.45
N ALA A 168 4.87 2.23 -20.27
CA ALA A 168 4.58 0.93 -19.66
C ALA A 168 5.25 -0.25 -20.42
N GLU A 169 5.37 -0.14 -21.75
CA GLU A 169 6.06 -1.14 -22.59
C GLU A 169 7.57 -1.23 -22.30
N ASP A 170 8.21 -0.12 -21.93
CA ASP A 170 9.63 -0.12 -21.56
C ASP A 170 9.85 -0.75 -20.17
N GLY A 171 8.90 -0.56 -19.25
CA GLY A 171 8.88 -1.24 -17.96
C GLY A 171 8.75 -2.76 -18.10
N GLU A 172 7.86 -3.22 -18.99
CA GLU A 172 7.70 -4.65 -19.30
C GLU A 172 8.95 -5.26 -19.94
N LYS A 173 9.59 -4.57 -20.89
CA LYS A 173 10.85 -5.03 -21.50
C LYS A 173 11.98 -5.13 -20.48
N LEU A 174 12.07 -4.19 -19.54
CA LEU A 174 13.07 -4.22 -18.47
C LEU A 174 12.82 -5.38 -17.50
N ALA A 175 11.56 -5.57 -17.09
CA ALA A 175 11.16 -6.70 -16.24
C ALA A 175 11.47 -8.06 -16.92
N ALA A 176 11.17 -8.18 -18.21
CA ALA A 176 11.50 -9.36 -19.00
C ALA A 176 13.02 -9.62 -19.06
N GLN A 177 13.85 -8.57 -19.21
CA GLN A 177 15.31 -8.71 -19.14
C GLN A 177 15.81 -9.18 -17.76
N TYR A 178 15.23 -8.67 -16.67
CA TYR A 178 15.59 -9.10 -15.32
C TYR A 178 15.22 -10.56 -15.06
N LEU A 179 14.02 -10.99 -15.45
CA LEU A 179 13.59 -12.39 -15.37
C LEU A 179 14.47 -13.32 -16.22
N ALA A 180 14.86 -12.90 -17.43
CA ALA A 180 15.74 -13.68 -18.28
C ALA A 180 17.16 -13.84 -17.68
N LYS A 181 17.70 -12.77 -17.08
CA LYS A 181 19.00 -12.83 -16.37
C LYS A 181 18.92 -13.72 -15.13
N PHE A 182 17.84 -13.61 -14.36
CA PHE A 182 17.64 -14.43 -13.17
C PHE A 182 17.54 -15.92 -13.51
N ARG A 183 16.78 -16.26 -14.56
CA ARG A 183 16.64 -17.64 -15.06
C ARG A 183 17.96 -18.22 -15.57
N ARG A 184 18.78 -17.41 -16.26
CA ARG A 184 20.12 -17.83 -16.73
C ARG A 184 21.08 -18.10 -15.55
N ASN A 185 21.05 -17.28 -14.51
CA ASN A 185 21.87 -17.50 -13.32
C ASN A 185 21.44 -18.74 -12.53
N LEU A 186 20.14 -19.06 -12.52
CA LEU A 186 19.63 -20.26 -11.86
C LEU A 186 20.05 -21.54 -12.58
N GLN A 187 20.09 -21.54 -13.91
CA GLN A 187 20.58 -22.67 -14.71
C GLN A 187 22.09 -22.87 -14.53
N ARG A 188 22.86 -21.78 -14.50
CA ARG A 188 24.32 -21.85 -14.34
C ARG A 188 24.76 -22.39 -12.98
N ASN A 189 23.97 -22.18 -11.93
CA ASN A 189 24.22 -22.70 -10.59
C ASN A 189 23.64 -24.11 -10.36
N GLY A 190 22.92 -24.67 -11.34
CA GLY A 190 22.37 -26.03 -11.29
C GLY A 190 23.26 -27.10 -11.93
N ASP A 191 24.21 -26.70 -12.78
CA ASP A 191 25.10 -27.61 -13.51
C ASP A 191 26.43 -27.91 -12.77
N ASP A 192 26.67 -27.27 -11.61
CA ASP A 192 27.86 -27.45 -10.76
C ASP A 192 27.59 -28.32 -9.49
N LYS A 193 26.67 -29.29 -9.58
CA LYS A 193 26.45 -30.31 -8.54
C LYS A 193 26.50 -31.73 -9.07
#